data_AF-A0A974PXG2-F1
#
_entry.id   AF-A0A974PXG2-F1
#
_cell.length_a   1.000
_cell.length_b   1.000
_cell.length_c   1.000
_cell.angle_alpha   90.00
_cell.angle_beta   90.00
_cell.angle_gamma   90.00
#
_symmetry.space_group_name_H-M   'P 1'
#
loop_
_entity.id
_entity.type
_entity.pdbx_description
1 polymer ?
#
loop_
_entity_poly.entity_id
_entity_poly.type
_entity_poly.pdbx_seq_one_letter_code
_entity_poly.pdbx_strand_id
1 'polypeptide(L)'
;MRRLADASYLLALTLWAGALWAIGYIAAPVLFAGVGDRTLAGALAGRMFAVVGWLGLGCGTYLLLFILLRLGATALKRLVFWLVLLMALLAAAQLFGLQPLIAQLRSESVPRELAEAATRSRFATWHGVASVLYLVQSLLAVFAVLGAGRGQK
;
A
#
# COMPACT_ATOMS: atom_id res chain seq x y z
N MET A 1 11.20 5.65 29.24
CA MET A 1 11.15 4.68 28.11
C MET A 1 9.81 4.65 27.36
N ARG A 2 8.63 4.78 28.01
CA ARG A 2 7.32 4.79 27.31
C ARG A 2 7.20 5.83 26.18
N ARG A 3 7.67 7.07 26.39
CA ARG A 3 7.62 8.15 25.38
C ARG A 3 8.37 7.85 24.08
N LEU A 4 9.53 7.18 24.14
CA LEU A 4 10.31 6.84 22.95
C LEU A 4 9.63 5.73 22.13
N ALA A 5 9.05 4.75 22.83
CA ALA A 5 8.27 3.68 22.21
C ALA A 5 6.99 4.22 21.55
N ASP A 6 6.32 5.18 22.19
CA ASP A 6 5.14 5.84 21.60
C ASP A 6 5.51 6.69 20.38
N ALA A 7 6.67 7.36 20.43
CA ALA A 7 7.19 8.12 19.29
C ALA A 7 7.55 7.21 18.11
N SER A 8 8.19 6.06 18.34
CA SER A 8 8.55 5.12 17.27
C SER A 8 7.32 4.50 16.59
N TYR A 9 6.27 4.22 17.36
CA TYR A 9 4.97 3.79 16.82
C TYR A 9 4.37 4.84 15.89
N LEU A 10 4.32 6.10 16.33
CA LEU A 10 3.77 7.19 15.53
C LEU A 10 4.61 7.44 14.27
N LEU A 11 5.94 7.41 14.38
CA LEU A 11 6.85 7.59 13.23
C LEU A 11 6.66 6.48 12.18
N ALA A 12 6.54 5.22 12.59
CA ALA A 12 6.30 4.12 11.65
C ALA A 12 4.93 4.24 10.97
N LEU A 13 3.90 4.66 11.71
CA LEU A 13 2.56 4.84 11.18
C LEU A 13 2.49 6.02 10.20
N THR A 14 3.11 7.16 10.55
CA THR A 14 3.15 8.34 9.67
C THR A 14 4.01 8.11 8.45
N LEU A 15 5.12 7.38 8.57
CA LEU A 15 5.95 6.99 7.43
C LEU A 15 5.14 6.14 6.45
N TRP A 16 4.40 5.15 6.94
CA TRP A 16 3.60 4.28 6.08
C TRP A 16 2.43 5.03 5.43
N ALA A 17 1.62 5.74 6.24
CA ALA A 17 0.49 6.51 5.73
C ALA A 17 0.92 7.62 4.76
N GLY A 18 2.00 8.34 5.12
CA GLY A 18 2.57 9.40 4.30
C GLY A 18 3.11 8.88 2.97
N ALA A 19 3.83 7.74 2.97
CA ALA A 19 4.29 7.11 1.73
C ALA A 19 3.13 6.67 0.83
N LEU A 20 2.07 6.10 1.41
CA LEU A 20 0.83 5.77 0.68
C LEU A 20 0.26 7.01 0.01
N TRP A 21 0.08 8.12 0.73
CA TRP A 21 -0.55 9.29 0.13
C TRP A 21 0.35 9.99 -0.89
N ALA A 22 1.63 10.15 -0.58
CA ALA A 22 2.59 10.80 -1.45
C ALA A 22 2.73 10.05 -2.78
N ILE A 23 2.85 8.72 -2.76
CA ILE A 23 3.04 7.97 -4.01
C ILE A 23 1.74 7.84 -4.81
N GLY A 24 0.61 7.60 -4.14
CA GLY A 24 -0.66 7.37 -4.83
C GLY A 24 -1.32 8.63 -5.39
N TYR A 25 -1.30 9.74 -4.64
CA TYR A 25 -2.04 10.95 -5.01
C TYR A 25 -1.16 12.07 -5.56
N ILE A 26 0.16 12.01 -5.36
CA ILE A 26 1.08 13.05 -5.84
C ILE A 26 2.00 12.48 -6.92
N ALA A 27 2.83 11.49 -6.59
CA ALA A 27 3.86 11.01 -7.51
C ALA A 27 3.27 10.36 -8.77
N ALA A 28 2.24 9.51 -8.63
CA ALA A 28 1.61 8.86 -9.77
C ALA A 28 0.98 9.88 -10.75
N PRO A 29 0.11 10.82 -10.33
CA PRO A 29 -0.40 11.86 -11.24
C PRO A 29 0.69 12.72 -11.88
N VAL A 30 1.73 13.10 -11.11
CA VAL A 30 2.85 13.89 -11.63
C VAL A 30 3.64 13.12 -12.69
N LEU A 31 3.85 11.81 -12.52
CA LEU A 31 4.50 10.98 -13.53
C LEU A 31 3.69 10.90 -14.82
N PHE A 32 2.37 10.69 -14.73
CA PHE A 32 1.51 10.61 -15.91
C PHE A 32 1.33 11.97 -16.62
N ALA A 33 1.43 13.08 -15.90
CA ALA A 33 1.38 14.42 -16.49
C ALA A 33 2.73 14.88 -17.05
N GLY A 34 3.83 14.53 -16.40
CA GLY A 34 5.18 15.02 -16.74
C GLY A 34 5.94 14.17 -17.74
N VAL A 35 5.67 12.87 -17.81
CA VAL A 35 6.36 11.96 -18.74
C VAL A 35 5.52 11.81 -20.02
N GLY A 36 6.07 12.23 -21.16
CA GLY A 36 5.40 12.15 -22.47
C GLY A 36 5.10 10.71 -22.93
N ASP A 37 5.82 9.72 -22.40
CA ASP A 37 5.56 8.29 -22.62
C ASP A 37 4.77 7.66 -21.47
N ARG A 38 3.49 7.36 -21.71
CA ARG A 38 2.58 6.73 -20.75
C ARG A 38 3.03 5.34 -20.31
N THR A 39 3.77 4.63 -21.16
CA THR A 39 4.26 3.27 -20.87
C THR A 39 5.37 3.34 -19.82
N LEU A 40 6.27 4.31 -19.97
CA LEU A 40 7.35 4.57 -19.03
C LEU A 40 6.81 5.09 -17.70
N ALA A 41 5.83 6.00 -17.72
CA ALA A 41 5.14 6.50 -16.53
C ALA A 41 4.50 5.35 -15.72
N GLY A 42 3.78 4.43 -16.39
CA GLY A 42 3.17 3.27 -15.75
C GLY A 42 4.21 2.30 -15.14
N ALA A 43 5.33 2.08 -15.82
CA ALA A 43 6.41 1.24 -15.29
C ALA A 43 7.08 1.84 -14.04
N LEU A 44 7.30 3.16 -14.02
CA LEU A 44 7.82 3.88 -12.85
C LEU A 44 6.81 3.88 -11.70
N ALA A 45 5.54 4.18 -11.97
CA ALA A 45 4.49 4.14 -10.97
C ALA A 45 4.41 2.76 -10.31
N GLY A 46 4.44 1.68 -11.11
CA GLY A 46 4.47 0.31 -10.60
C GLY A 46 5.66 0.02 -9.67
N ARG A 47 6.86 0.51 -10.01
CA ARG A 47 8.05 0.40 -9.12
C ARG A 47 7.88 1.18 -7.83
N MET A 48 7.32 2.39 -7.87
CA MET A 48 7.06 3.19 -6.67
C MET A 48 6.06 2.51 -5.75
N PHE A 49 4.96 1.97 -6.30
CA PHE A 49 4.01 1.17 -5.53
C PHE A 49 4.64 -0.09 -4.94
N ALA A 50 5.58 -0.73 -5.63
CA ALA A 50 6.32 -1.86 -5.09
C ALA A 50 7.16 -1.48 -3.86
N VAL A 51 7.89 -0.36 -3.93
CA VAL A 51 8.66 0.17 -2.81
C VAL A 51 7.74 0.50 -1.63
N VAL A 52 6.59 1.15 -1.88
CA VAL A 52 5.59 1.42 -0.83
C VAL A 52 5.00 0.14 -0.25
N GLY A 53 4.79 -0.90 -1.07
CA GLY A 53 4.33 -2.21 -0.62
C GLY A 53 5.33 -2.86 0.36
N TRP A 54 6.62 -2.89 0.00
CA TRP A 54 7.68 -3.38 0.87
C TRP A 54 7.83 -2.56 2.15
N LEU A 55 7.79 -1.23 2.04
CA LEU A 55 7.81 -0.33 3.19
C LEU A 55 6.61 -0.59 4.10
N GLY A 56 5.42 -0.77 3.51
CA GLY A 56 4.19 -1.07 4.24
C GLY A 56 4.23 -2.40 4.97
N LEU A 57 4.84 -3.44 4.39
CA LEU A 57 5.07 -4.71 5.09
C LEU A 57 6.05 -4.56 6.24
N GLY A 58 7.13 -3.80 6.05
CA GLY A 58 8.09 -3.50 7.12
C GLY A 58 7.43 -2.74 8.28
N CYS A 59 6.76 -1.63 7.98
CA CYS A 59 6.03 -0.83 8.96
C CYS A 59 4.90 -1.62 9.63
N GLY A 60 4.09 -2.34 8.86
CA GLY A 60 3.00 -3.17 9.37
C GLY A 60 3.48 -4.26 10.32
N THR A 61 4.54 -4.99 9.96
CA THR A 61 5.15 -6.01 10.82
C THR A 61 5.69 -5.40 12.10
N TYR A 62 6.41 -4.28 12.00
CA TYR A 62 6.93 -3.56 13.17
C TYR A 62 5.80 -3.12 14.11
N LEU A 63 4.74 -2.50 13.57
CA LEU A 63 3.59 -2.04 14.35
C LEU A 63 2.83 -3.19 15.02
N LEU A 64 2.64 -4.31 14.33
CA LEU A 64 1.99 -5.50 14.89
C LEU A 64 2.80 -6.11 16.03
N LEU A 65 4.12 -6.28 15.83
CA LEU A 65 5.03 -6.76 16.86
C LEU A 65 5.06 -5.80 18.06
N PHE A 66 5.09 -4.50 17.80
CA PHE A 66 5.05 -3.49 18.84
C PHE A 66 3.79 -3.60 19.69
N ILE A 67 2.61 -3.71 19.06
CA ILE A 67 1.33 -3.86 19.78
C ILE A 67 1.31 -5.19 20.57
N LEU A 68 1.77 -6.28 19.96
CA LEU A 68 1.75 -7.61 20.58
C LEU A 68 2.70 -7.71 21.77
N LEU A 69 3.93 -7.20 21.66
CA LEU A 69 4.91 -7.20 22.75
C LEU A 69 4.47 -6.31 23.92
N ARG A 70 3.71 -5.24 23.65
CA ARG A 70 3.29 -4.29 24.69
C ARG A 70 1.99 -4.65 25.39
N LEU A 71 1.04 -5.26 24.68
CA LEU A 71 -0.30 -5.59 25.18
C LEU A 71 -0.54 -7.11 25.36
N GLY A 72 0.36 -7.96 24.87
CA GLY A 72 0.21 -9.41 24.91
C GLY A 72 -1.09 -9.87 24.24
N ALA A 73 -1.77 -10.84 24.83
CA ALA A 73 -3.07 -11.34 24.34
C ALA A 73 -4.18 -10.26 24.30
N THR A 74 -4.02 -9.16 25.03
CA THR A 74 -4.96 -8.03 25.00
C THR A 74 -4.89 -7.25 23.68
N ALA A 75 -3.80 -7.40 22.91
CA ALA A 75 -3.65 -6.83 21.58
C ALA A 75 -4.79 -7.25 20.64
N LEU A 76 -5.20 -8.52 20.69
CA LEU A 76 -6.22 -9.08 19.79
C LEU A 76 -7.62 -8.47 20.01
N LYS A 77 -7.85 -7.86 21.18
CA LYS A 77 -9.10 -7.15 21.51
C LYS A 77 -9.10 -5.69 21.03
N ARG A 78 -7.96 -5.16 20.57
CA ARG A 78 -7.85 -3.77 20.13
C ARG A 78 -8.15 -3.64 18.65
N LEU A 79 -9.06 -2.73 18.30
CA LEU A 79 -9.39 -2.41 16.91
C LEU A 79 -8.16 -1.99 16.09
N VAL A 80 -7.23 -1.27 16.72
CA VAL A 80 -5.98 -0.81 16.07
C VAL A 80 -5.12 -1.98 15.56
N PHE A 81 -5.08 -3.10 16.28
CA PHE A 81 -4.36 -4.30 15.82
C PHE A 81 -4.96 -4.83 14.52
N TRP A 82 -6.29 -4.96 14.47
CA TRP A 82 -7.01 -5.41 13.28
C TRP A 82 -6.89 -4.44 12.11
N LEU A 83 -6.89 -3.13 12.36
CA LEU A 83 -6.67 -2.12 11.32
C LEU A 83 -5.27 -2.25 10.69
N VAL A 84 -4.22 -2.31 11.52
CA VAL A 84 -2.84 -2.47 11.04
C VAL A 84 -2.66 -3.82 10.32
N LEU A 85 -3.23 -4.89 10.85
CA LEU A 85 -3.20 -6.21 10.24
C LEU A 85 -3.87 -6.21 8.86
N LEU A 86 -5.07 -5.62 8.76
CA LEU A 86 -5.80 -5.51 7.50
C LEU A 86 -5.02 -4.66 6.49
N MET A 87 -4.44 -3.53 6.90
CA MET A 87 -3.58 -2.72 6.04
C MET A 87 -2.34 -3.49 5.55
N ALA A 88 -1.74 -4.32 6.41
CA ALA A 88 -0.57 -5.12 6.05
C ALA A 88 -0.93 -6.24 5.08
N LEU A 89 -2.08 -6.90 5.29
CA LEU A 89 -2.61 -7.91 4.36
C LEU A 89 -2.96 -7.29 3.00
N LEU A 90 -3.55 -6.09 2.98
CA LEU A 90 -3.81 -5.37 1.73
C LEU A 90 -2.52 -4.98 1.00
N ALA A 91 -1.50 -4.52 1.73
CA ALA A 91 -0.18 -4.26 1.16
C ALA A 91 0.46 -5.54 0.59
N ALA A 92 0.35 -6.67 1.30
CA ALA A 92 0.80 -7.97 0.81
C ALA A 92 0.04 -8.38 -0.46
N ALA A 93 -1.29 -8.23 -0.48
CA ALA A 93 -2.12 -8.57 -1.63
C ALA A 93 -1.78 -7.70 -2.85
N GLN A 94 -1.45 -6.42 -2.66
CA GLN A 94 -0.98 -5.56 -3.76
C GLN A 94 0.44 -5.93 -4.23
N LEU A 95 1.35 -6.24 -3.31
CA LEU A 95 2.73 -6.61 -3.62
C LEU A 95 2.82 -7.97 -4.31
N PHE A 96 2.15 -8.99 -3.78
CA PHE A 96 2.19 -10.37 -4.26
C PHE A 96 1.05 -10.75 -5.20
N GLY A 97 -0.03 -9.98 -5.27
CA GLY A 97 -1.10 -10.21 -6.24
C GLY A 97 -0.90 -9.40 -7.51
N LEU A 98 -0.68 -8.09 -7.37
CA LEU A 98 -0.72 -7.18 -8.52
C LEU A 98 0.58 -7.19 -9.34
N GLN A 99 1.75 -7.24 -8.68
CA GLN A 99 3.04 -7.24 -9.40
C GLN A 99 3.31 -8.50 -10.22
N PRO A 100 3.13 -9.73 -9.71
CA PRO A 100 3.36 -10.91 -10.54
C PRO A 100 2.31 -11.03 -11.64
N LEU A 101 1.07 -10.57 -11.42
CA LEU A 101 0.04 -10.57 -12.47
C LEU A 101 0.42 -9.64 -13.63
N ILE A 102 0.90 -8.42 -13.34
CA ILE A 102 1.39 -7.48 -14.36
C ILE A 102 2.67 -8.00 -15.03
N ALA A 103 3.55 -8.67 -14.28
CA ALA A 103 4.76 -9.29 -14.83
C ALA A 103 4.45 -10.48 -15.76
N GLN A 104 3.50 -11.34 -15.38
CA GLN A 104 3.04 -12.48 -16.18
C GLN A 104 2.36 -12.02 -17.48
N LEU A 105 1.50 -10.99 -17.40
CA LEU A 105 0.87 -10.38 -18.58
C LEU A 105 1.89 -9.70 -19.52
N ARG A 106 3.09 -9.39 -19.04
CA ARG A 106 4.19 -8.82 -19.84
C ARG A 106 5.11 -9.90 -20.42
N SER A 107 5.24 -11.07 -19.78
CA SER A 107 6.06 -12.20 -20.27
C SER A 107 5.33 -13.06 -21.30
N GLU A 108 4.00 -13.16 -21.23
CA GLU A 108 3.18 -13.71 -22.31
C GLU A 108 2.97 -12.65 -23.39
N SER A 109 3.98 -12.49 -24.24
CA SER A 109 3.89 -11.75 -25.49
C SER A 109 2.90 -12.44 -26.44
N VAL A 110 1.60 -12.21 -26.21
CA VAL A 110 0.51 -12.51 -27.14
C VAL A 110 0.70 -11.64 -28.41
N PRO A 111 0.53 -12.20 -29.62
CA PRO A 111 0.76 -11.49 -30.89
C PRO A 111 0.04 -10.15 -30.98
N ARG A 112 0.76 -9.15 -31.51
CA ARG A 112 0.54 -7.70 -31.43
C ARG A 112 -0.84 -7.16 -31.84
N GLU A 113 -1.72 -7.91 -32.49
CA GLU A 113 -2.95 -7.36 -33.09
C GLU A 113 -4.26 -7.72 -32.38
N LEU A 114 -4.29 -8.78 -31.54
CA LEU A 114 -5.46 -9.16 -30.73
C LEU A 114 -5.28 -8.83 -29.22
N ALA A 115 -4.05 -8.53 -28.81
CA ALA A 115 -3.68 -8.18 -27.44
C ALA A 115 -4.13 -6.76 -27.04
N GLU A 116 -4.28 -5.82 -27.96
CA GLU A 116 -4.49 -4.42 -27.57
C GLU A 116 -5.86 -4.13 -26.93
N ALA A 117 -6.92 -4.87 -27.28
CA ALA A 117 -8.25 -4.66 -26.69
C ALA A 117 -8.47 -5.49 -25.41
N ALA A 118 -8.02 -6.75 -25.39
CA ALA A 118 -8.18 -7.65 -24.23
C ALA A 118 -7.15 -7.38 -23.12
N THR A 119 -5.91 -7.00 -23.47
CA THR A 119 -4.89 -6.62 -22.49
C THR A 119 -5.19 -5.22 -21.94
N ARG A 120 -5.68 -4.26 -22.76
CA ARG A 120 -6.07 -2.93 -22.27
C ARG A 120 -7.31 -2.98 -21.37
N SER A 121 -8.30 -3.83 -21.65
CA SER A 121 -9.47 -3.99 -20.78
C SER A 121 -9.12 -4.69 -19.47
N ARG A 122 -8.35 -5.78 -19.50
CA ARG A 122 -7.87 -6.46 -18.27
C ARG A 122 -6.95 -5.56 -17.45
N PHE A 123 -6.04 -4.83 -18.09
CA PHE A 123 -5.17 -3.87 -17.39
C PHE A 123 -6.00 -2.75 -16.75
N ALA A 124 -7.01 -2.21 -17.44
CA ALA A 124 -7.91 -1.21 -16.87
C ALA A 124 -8.73 -1.74 -15.68
N THR A 125 -9.25 -2.97 -15.78
CA THR A 125 -10.02 -3.60 -14.67
C THR A 125 -9.13 -3.85 -13.46
N TRP A 126 -7.95 -4.45 -13.65
CA TRP A 126 -7.00 -4.71 -12.56
C TRP A 126 -6.42 -3.41 -12.00
N HIS A 127 -6.24 -2.38 -12.83
CA HIS A 127 -5.84 -1.06 -12.38
C HIS A 127 -6.94 -0.39 -11.54
N GLY A 128 -8.20 -0.51 -11.94
CA GLY A 128 -9.35 -0.05 -11.15
C GLY A 128 -9.45 -0.76 -9.80
N VAL A 129 -9.31 -2.09 -9.78
CA VAL A 129 -9.28 -2.88 -8.53
C VAL A 129 -8.12 -2.44 -7.64
N ALA A 130 -6.93 -2.22 -8.22
CA ALA A 130 -5.78 -1.71 -7.49
C ALA A 130 -6.04 -0.32 -6.91
N SER A 131 -6.65 0.59 -7.67
CA SER A 131 -7.02 1.93 -7.19
C SER A 131 -8.04 1.88 -6.05
N VAL A 132 -9.04 0.99 -6.12
CA VAL A 132 -10.01 0.80 -5.04
C VAL A 132 -9.33 0.22 -3.80
N LEU A 133 -8.50 -0.82 -3.94
CA LEU A 133 -7.73 -1.38 -2.82
C LEU A 133 -6.82 -0.32 -2.19
N TYR A 134 -6.19 0.52 -3.01
CA TYR A 134 -5.35 1.62 -2.55
C TYR A 134 -6.15 2.70 -1.82
N LEU A 135 -7.33 3.04 -2.32
CA LEU A 135 -8.25 3.98 -1.67
C LEU A 135 -8.70 3.46 -0.30
N VAL A 136 -9.10 2.19 -0.23
CA VAL A 136 -9.48 1.53 1.03
C VAL A 136 -8.30 1.53 2.00
N GLN A 137 -7.10 1.17 1.55
CA GLN A 137 -5.89 1.19 2.38
C GLN A 137 -5.55 2.60 2.86
N SER A 138 -5.73 3.61 2.01
CA SER A 138 -5.55 5.03 2.35
C SER A 138 -6.55 5.48 3.42
N LEU A 139 -7.82 5.09 3.33
CA LEU A 139 -8.84 5.39 4.34
C LEU A 139 -8.52 4.69 5.67
N LEU A 140 -8.11 3.42 5.63
CA LEU A 140 -7.67 2.68 6.82
C LEU A 140 -6.47 3.37 7.48
N ALA A 141 -5.53 3.90 6.70
CA ALA A 141 -4.40 4.67 7.20
C ALA A 141 -4.86 5.93 7.95
N VAL A 142 -5.84 6.66 7.42
CA VAL A 142 -6.45 7.81 8.11
C VAL A 142 -7.06 7.38 9.45
N PHE A 143 -7.87 6.31 9.46
CA PHE A 143 -8.48 5.81 10.69
C PHE A 143 -7.45 5.35 11.71
N ALA A 144 -6.36 4.72 11.27
CA ALA A 144 -5.25 4.31 12.14
C ALA A 144 -4.54 5.53 12.76
N VAL A 145 -4.26 6.57 11.97
CA VAL A 145 -3.64 7.83 12.46
C VAL A 145 -4.56 8.57 13.43
N LEU A 146 -5.86 8.69 13.11
CA LEU A 146 -6.85 9.31 14.00
C LEU A 146 -7.08 8.49 15.28
N GLY A 147 -7.04 7.17 15.18
CA GLY A 147 -7.15 6.24 16.30
C GLY A 147 -5.94 6.28 17.24
N ALA A 148 -4.74 6.45 16.68
CA ALA A 148 -3.50 6.58 17.45
C ALA A 148 -3.52 7.81 18.38
N GLY A 149 -4.12 8.92 17.93
CA GLY A 149 -4.30 10.12 18.76
C GLY A 149 -5.31 9.96 19.90
N ARG A 150 -6.27 9.03 19.79
CA ARG A 150 -7.28 8.77 20.84
C ARG A 150 -6.79 7.81 21.92
N GLY A 151 -5.82 6.94 21.62
CA GLY A 151 -5.24 6.00 22.58
C GLY A 151 -4.13 6.57 23.49
N GLN A 152 -3.74 7.84 23.29
CA GLN A 152 -2.77 8.56 24.14
C GLN A 152 -3.41 9.43 25.23
N LYS A 153 -4.74 9.44 25.34
CA LYS A 153 -5.47 10.00 26.49
C LYS A 153 -5.90 8.87 27.41
#